data_AF-A0AAW2QHY4-F1
#
_entry.id   AF-A0AAW2QHY4-F1
#
_cell.length_a   1.000
_cell.length_b   1.000
_cell.length_c   1.000
_cell.angle_alpha   90.00
_cell.angle_beta   90.00
_cell.angle_gamma   90.00
#
_symmetry.space_group_name_H-M   'P 1'
#
loop_
_entity.id
_entity.type
_entity.pdbx_description
1 polymer ?
#
loop_
_entity_poly.entity_id
_entity_poly.type
_entity_poly.pdbx_seq_one_letter_code
_entity_poly.pdbx_strand_id
1 'polypeptide(L)'
;MQYCRLSNPVSSSQYKSCAASGTGLTGGKTVGRWLKDRKEKKKEEVRAHNAQLHAAISVAGVAAAVAAIAAATAASSGAGKDEQMAKTDMAVASAATLVAAQCVEAAEVMGAEREHLASVVSSAVNVRSAGDIMTLTAAAATALRGAATLKARALKEVWNIAAVIPVDKVMGVTNGGNGGSNGSSNGSFSGELVPEENFLGICSRELLARGGELLKRTRKGDLHWKVVSVYINKMGQVMLKMKSRHVAGTVTKKKKNVVLEVLKDIPAWPGRHLLEGGEHRRYFALKTVGRGVVEFECKNQREHDVWTQGVSRLLTIAAERNNKHII
;
A
#
# COMPACT_ATOMS: atom_id res chain seq x y z
N MET A 1 -68.21 -9.21 -19.69
CA MET A 1 -68.41 -10.63 -19.30
C MET A 1 -67.02 -11.24 -19.11
N GLN A 2 -66.35 -11.03 -17.98
CA GLN A 2 -66.59 -11.62 -16.66
C GLN A 2 -65.98 -13.02 -16.55
N TYR A 3 -64.87 -13.05 -15.80
CA TYR A 3 -64.27 -14.09 -14.98
C TYR A 3 -64.87 -15.51 -14.99
N CYS A 4 -63.97 -16.50 -14.97
CA CYS A 4 -64.04 -17.60 -14.01
C CYS A 4 -62.64 -18.04 -13.57
N ARG A 5 -62.35 -17.84 -12.28
CA ARG A 5 -61.34 -18.59 -11.50
C ARG A 5 -62.00 -19.89 -11.02
N LEU A 6 -61.20 -20.96 -10.90
CA LEU A 6 -61.46 -22.07 -9.97
C LEU A 6 -60.14 -22.67 -9.45
N SER A 7 -59.83 -22.27 -8.22
CA SER A 7 -59.35 -23.00 -7.04
C SER A 7 -58.63 -24.37 -7.17
N ASN A 8 -57.38 -24.36 -6.66
CA ASN A 8 -56.56 -25.35 -5.92
C ASN A 8 -57.17 -26.69 -5.44
N PRO A 9 -56.34 -27.75 -5.28
CA PRO A 9 -55.80 -28.04 -3.93
C PRO A 9 -54.33 -28.51 -3.85
N VAL A 10 -53.85 -28.44 -2.59
CA VAL A 10 -52.54 -28.76 -2.00
C VAL A 10 -52.08 -30.19 -2.29
N SER A 11 -50.77 -30.38 -2.54
CA SER A 11 -50.05 -31.63 -2.26
C SER A 11 -48.56 -31.38 -2.05
N SER A 12 -48.10 -31.77 -0.87
CA SER A 12 -46.73 -31.80 -0.38
C SER A 12 -45.82 -32.73 -1.20
N SER A 13 -44.62 -32.27 -1.57
CA SER A 13 -43.45 -33.15 -1.65
C SER A 13 -42.17 -32.37 -1.33
N GLN A 14 -41.57 -32.77 -0.23
CA GLN A 14 -40.26 -32.37 0.25
C GLN A 14 -39.20 -32.96 -0.68
N TYR A 15 -38.34 -32.14 -1.30
CA TYR A 15 -36.92 -32.46 -1.49
C TYR A 15 -36.14 -31.14 -1.62
N LYS A 16 -35.77 -30.56 -0.46
CA LYS A 16 -34.69 -29.58 -0.39
C LYS A 16 -33.37 -30.34 -0.57
N SER A 17 -32.81 -30.30 -1.77
CA SER A 17 -31.41 -30.70 -1.98
C SER A 17 -30.52 -29.50 -1.67
N CYS A 18 -29.89 -29.57 -0.50
CA CYS A 18 -28.74 -28.77 -0.11
C CYS A 18 -27.54 -29.18 -0.97
N ALA A 19 -27.22 -28.39 -1.99
CA ALA A 19 -25.90 -28.48 -2.62
C ALA A 19 -24.87 -27.88 -1.65
N ALA A 20 -24.32 -28.74 -0.81
CA ALA A 20 -23.10 -28.50 -0.06
C ALA A 20 -22.01 -28.03 -1.03
N SER A 21 -21.60 -26.77 -0.92
CA SER A 21 -20.34 -26.33 -1.52
C SER A 21 -19.21 -26.89 -0.66
N GLY A 22 -18.81 -28.11 -1.04
CA GLY A 22 -17.62 -28.77 -0.55
C GLY A 22 -16.36 -27.96 -0.83
N THR A 23 -15.50 -27.95 0.17
CA THR A 23 -14.11 -27.53 0.14
C THR A 23 -13.34 -28.23 -1.00
N GLY A 24 -12.51 -27.47 -1.72
CA GLY A 24 -11.57 -28.09 -2.67
C GLY A 24 -10.89 -27.13 -3.65
N LEU A 25 -9.62 -26.82 -3.35
CA LEU A 25 -8.51 -26.81 -4.30
C LEU A 25 -8.42 -25.69 -5.37
N THR A 26 -7.40 -24.85 -5.17
CA THR A 26 -6.46 -24.36 -6.22
C THR A 26 -7.06 -23.85 -7.53
N GLY A 27 -8.07 -22.98 -7.45
CA GLY A 27 -8.55 -22.22 -8.60
C GLY A 27 -7.54 -21.17 -9.08
N GLY A 28 -6.86 -21.43 -10.20
CA GLY A 28 -6.01 -20.46 -10.88
C GLY A 28 -6.77 -19.16 -11.14
N LYS A 29 -6.32 -18.05 -10.53
CA LYS A 29 -6.98 -16.74 -10.66
C LYS A 29 -7.03 -16.33 -12.13
N THR A 30 -8.24 -16.30 -12.71
CA THR A 30 -8.47 -15.85 -14.08
C THR A 30 -7.96 -14.41 -14.25
N VAL A 31 -7.40 -14.09 -15.42
CA VAL A 31 -6.83 -12.76 -15.69
C VAL A 31 -7.87 -11.65 -15.48
N GLY A 32 -9.16 -11.95 -15.68
CA GLY A 32 -10.28 -11.03 -15.40
C GLY A 32 -10.44 -10.71 -13.90
N ARG A 33 -10.35 -11.72 -13.02
CA ARG A 33 -10.40 -11.51 -11.57
C ARG A 33 -9.19 -10.73 -11.08
N TRP A 34 -8.00 -10.99 -11.63
CA TRP A 34 -6.80 -10.19 -11.33
C TRP A 34 -6.88 -8.73 -11.82
N LEU A 35 -7.50 -8.47 -12.98
CA LEU A 35 -7.72 -7.10 -13.45
C LEU A 35 -8.75 -6.36 -12.58
N LYS A 36 -9.77 -7.07 -12.11
CA LYS A 36 -10.74 -6.56 -11.12
C LYS A 36 -10.05 -6.24 -9.79
N ASP A 37 -9.29 -7.18 -9.24
CA ASP A 37 -8.50 -7.00 -8.01
C ASP A 37 -7.49 -5.85 -8.16
N ARG A 38 -6.89 -5.66 -9.35
CA ARG A 38 -5.96 -4.55 -9.64
C ARG A 38 -6.66 -3.20 -9.76
N LYS A 39 -7.86 -3.16 -10.34
CA LYS A 39 -8.69 -1.94 -10.45
C LYS A 39 -9.21 -1.55 -9.06
N GLU A 40 -9.65 -2.52 -8.28
CA GLU A 40 -10.08 -2.34 -6.89
C GLU A 40 -8.92 -1.89 -6.00
N LYS A 41 -7.72 -2.45 -6.20
CA LYS A 41 -6.49 -2.01 -5.50
C LYS A 41 -6.04 -0.60 -5.87
N LYS A 42 -6.11 -0.21 -7.15
CA LYS A 42 -5.86 1.19 -7.56
C LYS A 42 -6.88 2.14 -6.95
N LYS A 43 -8.15 1.71 -6.84
CA LYS A 43 -9.22 2.47 -6.16
C LYS A 43 -9.00 2.56 -4.65
N GLU A 44 -8.37 1.56 -4.04
CA GLU A 44 -8.04 1.54 -2.61
C GLU A 44 -6.86 2.43 -2.26
N GLU A 45 -5.83 2.44 -3.11
CA GLU A 45 -4.68 3.32 -2.96
C GLU A 45 -5.07 4.80 -3.08
N VAL A 46 -5.92 5.14 -4.05
CA VAL A 46 -6.49 6.50 -4.18
C VAL A 46 -7.36 6.86 -2.96
N ARG A 47 -8.14 5.90 -2.42
CA ARG A 47 -8.92 6.12 -1.19
C ARG A 47 -8.03 6.40 0.02
N ALA A 48 -6.94 5.65 0.18
CA ALA A 48 -5.99 5.87 1.26
C ALA A 48 -5.30 7.23 1.12
N HIS A 49 -4.86 7.58 -0.08
CA HIS A 49 -4.25 8.88 -0.38
C HIS A 49 -5.19 10.05 -0.07
N ASN A 50 -6.43 10.01 -0.58
CA ASN A 50 -7.43 11.06 -0.32
C ASN A 50 -7.79 11.17 1.17
N ALA A 51 -7.81 10.05 1.90
CA ALA A 51 -8.05 10.08 3.33
C ALA A 51 -6.87 10.68 4.11
N GLN A 52 -5.63 10.40 3.70
CA GLN A 52 -4.46 11.06 4.28
C GLN A 52 -4.46 12.57 3.98
N LEU A 53 -4.86 12.96 2.76
CA LEU A 53 -4.99 14.36 2.36
C LEU A 53 -6.01 15.09 3.24
N HIS A 54 -7.20 14.50 3.39
CA HIS A 54 -8.26 15.04 4.26
C HIS A 54 -7.80 15.13 5.72
N ALA A 55 -7.03 14.15 6.22
CA ALA A 55 -6.50 14.18 7.57
C ALA A 55 -5.49 15.34 7.76
N ALA A 56 -4.57 15.54 6.82
CA ALA A 56 -3.61 16.65 6.85
C ALA A 56 -4.32 18.02 6.85
N ILE A 57 -5.31 18.20 5.97
CA ILE A 57 -6.14 19.41 5.89
C ILE A 57 -6.91 19.64 7.20
N SER A 58 -7.48 18.58 7.78
CA SER A 58 -8.23 18.66 9.04
C SER A 58 -7.33 19.09 10.20
N VAL A 59 -6.11 18.54 10.30
CA VAL A 59 -5.14 18.90 11.35
C VAL A 59 -4.62 20.32 11.15
N ALA A 60 -4.36 20.75 9.90
CA ALA A 60 -4.01 22.12 9.59
C ALA A 60 -5.09 23.11 10.06
N GLY A 61 -6.37 22.80 9.82
CA GLY A 61 -7.50 23.59 10.30
C GLY A 61 -7.54 23.68 11.83
N VAL A 62 -7.40 22.56 12.55
CA VAL A 62 -7.39 22.60 14.03
C VAL A 62 -6.22 23.41 14.57
N ALA A 63 -5.02 23.22 14.01
CA ALA A 63 -3.82 23.94 14.42
C ALA A 63 -3.97 25.46 14.16
N ALA A 64 -4.56 25.85 13.04
CA ALA A 64 -4.87 27.25 12.74
C ALA A 64 -5.91 27.85 13.72
N ALA A 65 -6.97 27.10 14.06
CA ALA A 65 -7.96 27.54 15.04
C ALA A 65 -7.36 27.72 16.45
N VAL A 66 -6.53 26.76 16.88
CA VAL A 66 -5.82 26.84 18.18
C VAL A 66 -4.85 28.02 18.18
N ALA A 67 -4.12 28.25 17.09
CA ALA A 67 -3.22 29.39 16.97
C ALA A 67 -3.97 30.73 17.09
N ALA A 68 -5.09 30.88 16.38
CA ALA A 68 -5.91 32.09 16.42
C ALA A 68 -6.48 32.37 17.82
N ILE A 69 -6.97 31.34 18.50
CA ILE A 69 -7.57 31.49 19.83
C ILE A 69 -6.51 31.77 20.88
N ALA A 70 -5.37 31.06 20.86
CA ALA A 70 -4.27 31.34 21.77
C ALA A 70 -3.72 32.76 21.57
N ALA A 71 -3.60 33.22 20.32
CA ALA A 71 -3.22 34.61 20.03
C ALA A 71 -4.27 35.62 20.54
N ALA A 72 -5.56 35.33 20.35
CA ALA A 72 -6.64 36.19 20.84
C ALA A 72 -6.71 36.25 22.37
N THR A 73 -6.49 35.12 23.06
CA THR A 73 -6.42 35.06 24.53
C THR A 73 -5.25 35.89 25.03
N ALA A 74 -4.05 35.70 24.46
CA ALA A 74 -2.86 36.48 24.80
C ALA A 74 -3.06 38.00 24.60
N ALA A 75 -3.77 38.40 23.54
CA ALA A 75 -4.07 39.81 23.27
C ALA A 75 -5.11 40.40 24.25
N SER A 76 -5.93 39.56 24.89
CA SER A 76 -6.95 39.97 25.85
C SER A 76 -6.46 39.99 27.31
N SER A 77 -5.31 39.38 27.59
CA SER A 77 -4.68 39.38 28.92
C SER A 77 -4.14 40.77 29.27
N GLY A 78 -4.67 41.39 30.31
CA GLY A 78 -4.24 42.72 30.79
C GLY A 78 -2.85 42.70 31.48
N ALA A 79 -2.23 43.87 31.60
CA ALA A 79 -0.93 44.03 32.26
C ALA A 79 -1.03 43.72 33.77
N GLY A 80 -0.43 42.61 34.21
CA GLY A 80 -0.45 42.14 35.60
C GLY A 80 -0.08 40.67 35.74
N LYS A 81 -0.70 39.96 36.71
CA LYS A 81 -0.47 38.54 37.04
C LYS A 81 -0.63 37.57 35.85
N ASP A 82 -1.31 38.02 34.79
CA ASP A 82 -1.54 37.29 33.54
C ASP A 82 -0.44 37.47 32.49
N GLU A 83 0.63 38.24 32.74
CA GLU A 83 1.73 38.42 31.77
C GLU A 83 2.42 37.08 31.44
N GLN A 84 2.56 36.21 32.43
CA GLN A 84 3.11 34.86 32.22
C GLN A 84 2.14 33.99 31.41
N MET A 85 0.83 34.14 31.62
CA MET A 85 -0.20 33.41 30.88
C MET A 85 -0.26 33.87 29.42
N ALA A 86 -0.15 35.17 29.17
CA ALA A 86 -0.06 35.75 27.83
C ALA A 86 1.18 35.25 27.08
N LYS A 87 2.35 35.19 27.76
CA LYS A 87 3.58 34.61 27.18
C LYS A 87 3.40 33.14 26.81
N THR A 88 2.75 32.35 27.66
CA THR A 88 2.46 30.94 27.34
C THR A 88 1.49 30.81 26.18
N ASP A 89 0.43 31.61 26.13
CA ASP A 89 -0.55 31.59 25.04
C ASP A 89 0.07 32.03 23.71
N MET A 90 0.96 33.03 23.70
CA MET A 90 1.74 33.39 22.52
C MET A 90 2.69 32.28 22.06
N ALA A 91 3.32 31.56 22.99
CA ALA A 91 4.17 30.42 22.66
C ALA A 91 3.34 29.26 22.05
N VAL A 92 2.16 28.99 22.62
CA VAL A 92 1.20 28.02 22.07
C VAL A 92 0.74 28.43 20.68
N ALA A 93 0.41 29.71 20.46
CA ALA A 93 0.02 30.23 19.15
C ALA A 93 1.12 30.03 18.11
N SER A 94 2.38 30.32 18.48
CA SER A 94 3.55 30.15 17.62
C SER A 94 3.77 28.68 17.25
N ALA A 95 3.72 27.78 18.23
CA ALA A 95 3.86 26.34 18.01
C ALA A 95 2.73 25.78 17.13
N ALA A 96 1.47 26.16 17.40
CA ALA A 96 0.32 25.74 16.61
C ALA A 96 0.38 26.27 15.16
N THR A 97 0.89 27.48 14.95
CA THR A 97 1.12 28.04 13.61
C THR A 97 2.15 27.22 12.81
N LEU A 98 3.25 26.78 13.45
CA LEU A 98 4.24 25.91 12.80
C LEU A 98 3.66 24.54 12.42
N VAL A 99 2.84 23.96 13.31
CA VAL A 99 2.14 22.69 13.02
C VAL A 99 1.15 22.87 11.86
N ALA A 100 0.41 23.98 11.84
CA ALA A 100 -0.50 24.30 10.74
C ALA A 100 0.27 24.42 9.42
N ALA A 101 1.38 25.15 9.38
CA ALA A 101 2.22 25.31 8.20
C ALA A 101 2.76 23.96 7.68
N GLN A 102 3.27 23.10 8.57
CA GLN A 102 3.76 21.77 8.19
C GLN A 102 2.64 20.84 7.67
N CYS A 103 1.44 20.95 8.22
CA CYS A 103 0.30 20.17 7.72
C CYS A 103 -0.21 20.67 6.37
N VAL A 104 -0.16 21.98 6.12
CA VAL A 104 -0.47 22.58 4.81
C VAL A 104 0.55 22.13 3.77
N GLU A 105 1.85 22.22 4.06
CA GLU A 105 2.91 21.76 3.17
C GLU A 105 2.77 20.26 2.86
N ALA A 106 2.49 19.43 3.86
CA ALA A 106 2.21 18.01 3.67
C ALA A 106 0.98 17.77 2.77
N ALA A 107 -0.08 18.57 2.92
CA ALA A 107 -1.26 18.48 2.07
C ALA A 107 -0.98 18.93 0.62
N GLU A 108 -0.16 19.97 0.41
CA GLU A 108 0.27 20.44 -0.92
C GLU A 108 1.09 19.38 -1.66
N VAL A 109 2.08 18.76 -0.99
CA VAL A 109 2.88 17.65 -1.54
C VAL A 109 1.99 16.47 -1.95
N MET A 110 0.83 16.33 -1.30
CA MET A 110 -0.15 15.31 -1.60
C MET A 110 -1.18 15.72 -2.66
N GLY A 111 -1.09 16.95 -3.19
CA GLY A 111 -1.91 17.46 -4.29
C GLY A 111 -3.17 18.20 -3.88
N ALA A 112 -3.25 18.75 -2.65
CA ALA A 112 -4.31 19.70 -2.31
C ALA A 112 -4.14 21.01 -3.09
N GLU A 113 -5.25 21.57 -3.56
CA GLU A 113 -5.27 22.88 -4.18
C GLU A 113 -5.03 23.97 -3.13
N ARG A 114 -4.14 24.92 -3.45
CA ARG A 114 -3.76 26.02 -2.54
C ARG A 114 -4.95 26.89 -2.14
N GLU A 115 -5.91 27.07 -3.04
CA GLU A 115 -7.16 27.81 -2.79
C GLU A 115 -8.04 27.12 -1.77
N HIS A 116 -8.16 25.79 -1.86
CA HIS A 116 -8.89 24.99 -0.88
C HIS A 116 -8.23 25.06 0.50
N LEU A 117 -6.90 24.95 0.56
CA LEU A 117 -6.12 25.08 1.79
C LEU A 117 -6.30 26.45 2.44
N ALA A 118 -6.19 27.52 1.65
CA ALA A 118 -6.39 28.89 2.12
C ALA A 118 -7.81 29.10 2.65
N SER A 119 -8.83 28.55 1.99
CA SER A 119 -10.22 28.60 2.44
C SER A 119 -10.43 27.88 3.78
N VAL A 120 -9.84 26.69 3.96
CA VAL A 120 -9.95 25.93 5.21
C VAL A 120 -9.28 26.66 6.36
N VAL A 121 -8.05 27.16 6.16
CA VAL A 121 -7.33 27.93 7.18
C VAL A 121 -8.09 29.21 7.54
N SER A 122 -8.58 29.96 6.55
CA SER A 122 -9.36 31.19 6.77
C SER A 122 -10.65 30.93 7.53
N SER A 123 -11.32 29.80 7.28
CA SER A 123 -12.51 29.39 8.04
C SER A 123 -12.14 29.02 9.48
N ALA A 124 -11.06 28.27 9.67
CA ALA A 124 -10.63 27.79 10.98
C ALA A 124 -10.18 28.92 11.92
N VAL A 125 -9.51 29.96 11.42
CA VAL A 125 -9.10 31.10 12.26
C VAL A 125 -10.28 31.95 12.76
N ASN A 126 -11.47 31.80 12.16
CA ASN A 126 -12.69 32.49 12.62
C ASN A 126 -13.41 31.77 13.75
N VAL A 127 -12.93 30.59 14.17
CA VAL A 127 -13.51 29.83 15.28
C VAL A 127 -13.24 30.55 16.60
N ARG A 128 -14.28 30.72 17.42
CA ARG A 128 -14.20 31.45 18.69
C ARG A 128 -14.67 30.67 19.92
N SER A 129 -15.31 29.51 19.73
CA SER A 129 -15.86 28.71 20.82
C SER A 129 -15.01 27.48 21.11
N ALA A 130 -14.80 27.16 22.39
CA ALA A 130 -14.16 25.92 22.81
C ALA A 130 -14.92 24.67 22.30
N GLY A 131 -16.25 24.75 22.15
CA GLY A 131 -17.07 23.67 21.59
C GLY A 131 -16.78 23.40 20.11
N ASP A 132 -16.51 24.45 19.33
CA ASP A 132 -16.16 24.33 17.92
C ASP A 132 -14.75 23.74 17.75
N ILE A 133 -13.79 24.14 18.60
CA ILE A 133 -12.45 23.52 18.63
C ILE A 133 -12.55 22.04 18.95
N MET A 134 -13.35 21.66 19.95
CA MET A 134 -13.55 20.27 20.32
C MET A 134 -14.12 19.47 19.14
N THR A 135 -15.09 20.05 18.42
CA THR A 135 -15.69 19.43 17.24
C THR A 135 -14.70 19.27 16.10
N LEU A 136 -13.92 20.32 15.78
CA LEU A 136 -12.86 20.27 14.77
C LEU A 136 -11.76 19.27 15.12
N THR A 137 -11.38 19.21 16.39
CA THR A 137 -10.40 18.25 16.94
C THR A 137 -10.92 16.82 16.82
N ALA A 138 -12.19 16.58 17.15
CA ALA A 138 -12.81 15.27 17.00
C ALA A 138 -12.90 14.85 15.52
N ALA A 139 -13.21 15.79 14.62
CA ALA A 139 -13.22 15.56 13.18
C ALA A 139 -11.82 15.19 12.65
N ALA A 140 -10.78 15.95 13.04
CA ALA A 140 -9.40 15.67 12.67
C ALA A 140 -8.90 14.33 13.23
N ALA A 141 -9.19 14.00 14.49
CA ALA A 141 -8.86 12.72 15.09
C ALA A 141 -9.54 11.54 14.36
N THR A 142 -10.79 11.75 13.92
CA THR A 142 -11.52 10.75 13.11
C THR A 142 -10.93 10.60 11.72
N ALA A 143 -10.55 11.70 11.07
CA ALA A 143 -9.85 11.68 9.78
C ALA A 143 -8.50 10.95 9.88
N LEU A 144 -7.71 11.22 10.92
CA LEU A 144 -6.44 10.53 11.19
C LEU A 144 -6.63 9.03 11.40
N ARG A 145 -7.62 8.62 12.21
CA ARG A 145 -7.96 7.20 12.40
C ARG A 145 -8.46 6.55 11.11
N GLY A 146 -9.26 7.27 10.31
CA GLY A 146 -9.72 6.82 9.00
C GLY A 146 -8.56 6.60 8.03
N ALA A 147 -7.63 7.57 7.95
CA ALA A 147 -6.43 7.50 7.13
C ALA A 147 -5.51 6.34 7.57
N ALA A 148 -5.27 6.20 8.88
CA ALA A 148 -4.47 5.09 9.43
C ALA A 148 -5.11 3.73 9.13
N THR A 149 -6.43 3.61 9.26
CA THR A 149 -7.17 2.38 8.96
C THR A 149 -7.11 2.04 7.47
N LEU A 150 -7.28 3.03 6.59
CA LEU A 150 -7.21 2.82 5.14
C LEU A 150 -5.80 2.50 4.68
N LYS A 151 -4.79 3.14 5.25
CA LYS A 151 -3.38 2.80 5.04
C LYS A 151 -3.08 1.38 5.54
N ALA A 152 -3.57 1.03 6.72
CA ALA A 152 -3.44 -0.32 7.27
C ALA A 152 -4.17 -1.35 6.41
N ARG A 153 -5.32 -1.04 5.78
CA ARG A 153 -5.99 -1.95 4.83
C ARG A 153 -5.21 -2.07 3.52
N ALA A 154 -4.74 -0.95 2.96
CA ALA A 154 -3.88 -0.96 1.78
C ALA A 154 -2.61 -1.81 2.00
N LEU A 155 -2.07 -1.80 3.22
CA LEU A 155 -0.94 -2.63 3.67
C LEU A 155 -1.36 -4.06 4.07
N LYS A 156 -2.54 -4.27 4.66
CA LYS A 156 -3.05 -5.57 5.08
C LYS A 156 -3.54 -6.40 3.90
N GLU A 157 -4.02 -5.80 2.81
CA GLU A 157 -4.21 -6.47 1.53
C GLU A 157 -2.88 -6.89 0.88
N VAL A 158 -1.74 -6.35 1.34
CA VAL A 158 -0.41 -6.87 1.01
C VAL A 158 -0.03 -8.04 1.93
N TRP A 159 -0.45 -8.01 3.21
CA TRP A 159 -0.14 -9.03 4.24
C TRP A 159 -1.06 -10.27 4.23
N ASN A 160 -2.36 -10.12 4.02
CA ASN A 160 -3.36 -11.20 3.96
C ASN A 160 -3.18 -12.12 2.75
N ILE A 161 -2.46 -11.66 1.70
CA ILE A 161 -2.09 -12.50 0.56
C ILE A 161 -0.90 -13.41 0.90
N ALA A 162 -0.03 -13.00 1.82
CA ALA A 162 1.13 -13.79 2.29
C ALA A 162 0.75 -14.88 3.32
N ALA A 163 -0.42 -14.80 3.96
CA ALA A 163 -0.89 -15.80 4.94
C ALA A 163 -1.57 -17.04 4.31
N VAL A 164 -1.66 -17.12 2.97
CA VAL A 164 -2.17 -18.30 2.27
C VAL A 164 -1.01 -19.08 1.64
N ILE A 165 -0.09 -19.53 2.49
CA ILE A 165 0.73 -20.71 2.23
C ILE A 165 0.39 -21.66 3.38
N PRO A 166 -0.19 -22.85 3.12
CA PRO A 166 -0.18 -23.90 4.12
C PRO A 166 1.28 -24.16 4.46
N VAL A 167 1.70 -23.87 5.69
CA VAL A 167 2.90 -24.53 6.20
C VAL A 167 2.52 -26.00 6.26
N ASP A 168 3.02 -26.78 5.31
CA ASP A 168 2.99 -28.22 5.40
C ASP A 168 3.71 -28.60 6.69
N LYS A 169 2.88 -29.01 7.65
CA LYS A 169 3.25 -29.53 8.95
C LYS A 169 3.98 -30.84 8.72
N VAL A 170 5.31 -30.79 8.69
CA VAL A 170 6.14 -32.00 8.77
C VAL A 170 6.13 -32.48 10.22
N MET A 171 5.74 -33.75 10.34
CA MET A 171 5.58 -34.59 11.51
C MET A 171 6.90 -34.83 12.28
N GLY A 172 6.81 -34.89 13.62
CA GLY A 172 7.86 -35.36 14.54
C GLY A 172 7.39 -35.15 15.99
N VAL A 173 6.47 -35.98 16.52
CA VAL A 173 6.68 -37.14 17.42
C VAL A 173 6.98 -36.75 18.90
N THR A 174 5.99 -37.04 19.77
CA THR A 174 5.98 -37.28 21.25
C THR A 174 6.47 -36.13 22.16
N ASN A 175 5.81 -35.68 23.23
CA ASN A 175 5.05 -36.38 24.28
C ASN A 175 4.20 -35.37 25.10
N GLY A 176 3.06 -35.82 25.65
CA GLY A 176 2.60 -35.38 26.98
C GLY A 176 1.53 -34.27 27.11
N GLY A 177 0.27 -34.70 27.32
CA GLY A 177 -0.49 -34.31 28.52
C GLY A 177 -1.35 -33.03 28.54
N ASN A 178 -2.68 -33.26 28.47
CA ASN A 178 -3.78 -32.60 29.19
C ASN A 178 -4.16 -31.12 28.98
N GLY A 179 -5.49 -30.92 28.84
CA GLY A 179 -6.21 -29.87 29.55
C GLY A 179 -6.84 -28.80 28.67
N GLY A 180 -8.01 -29.08 28.12
CA GLY A 180 -8.86 -28.04 27.53
C GLY A 180 -9.40 -27.08 28.58
N SER A 181 -9.24 -25.78 28.34
CA SER A 181 -10.07 -24.73 28.93
C SER A 181 -10.08 -23.51 28.02
N ASN A 182 -11.29 -23.14 27.57
CA ASN A 182 -11.58 -21.90 26.89
C ASN A 182 -11.27 -20.72 27.82
N GLY A 183 -10.28 -19.92 27.46
CA GLY A 183 -9.94 -18.68 28.14
C GLY A 183 -9.59 -17.62 27.11
N SER A 184 -10.52 -16.70 26.88
CA SER A 184 -10.30 -15.45 26.17
C SER A 184 -9.16 -14.68 26.84
N SER A 185 -8.11 -14.33 26.10
CA SER A 185 -7.13 -13.33 26.54
C SER A 185 -6.48 -12.61 25.36
N ASN A 186 -6.66 -11.29 25.34
CA ASN A 186 -5.80 -10.35 24.63
C ASN A 186 -4.34 -10.61 25.00
N GLY A 187 -3.51 -10.96 24.02
CA GLY A 187 -2.09 -11.20 24.21
C GLY A 187 -1.25 -10.06 23.64
N SER A 188 -0.61 -9.34 24.55
CA SER A 188 0.32 -8.22 24.32
C SER A 188 1.40 -8.51 23.27
N PHE A 189 1.73 -7.45 22.54
CA PHE A 189 2.94 -7.26 21.76
C PHE A 189 4.18 -7.55 22.62
N SER A 190 4.80 -8.72 22.42
CA SER A 190 6.17 -8.96 22.86
C SER A 190 7.06 -8.77 21.64
N GLY A 191 7.75 -7.64 21.61
CA GLY A 191 8.75 -7.31 20.61
C GLY A 191 9.98 -8.18 20.82
N GLU A 192 10.04 -9.30 20.11
CA GLU A 192 11.27 -10.03 19.89
C GLU A 192 11.71 -9.78 18.45
N LEU A 193 12.74 -8.93 18.31
CA LEU A 193 13.33 -8.52 17.04
C LEU A 193 13.97 -9.73 16.36
N VAL A 194 13.19 -10.43 15.55
CA VAL A 194 13.72 -11.40 14.57
C VAL A 194 14.48 -10.61 13.49
N PRO A 195 15.71 -11.00 13.10
CA PRO A 195 16.61 -10.17 12.29
C PRO A 195 15.97 -9.61 11.02
N GLU A 196 16.10 -8.29 10.86
CA GLU A 196 15.61 -7.41 9.79
C GLU A 196 15.97 -7.91 8.36
N GLU A 197 16.98 -8.75 8.26
CA GLU A 197 17.46 -9.48 7.07
C GLU A 197 16.41 -10.45 6.45
N ASN A 198 15.51 -11.02 7.27
CA ASN A 198 14.51 -12.00 6.80
C ASN A 198 13.18 -11.37 6.34
N PHE A 199 12.84 -10.18 6.83
CA PHE A 199 11.58 -9.51 6.49
C PHE A 199 11.59 -8.93 5.06
N LEU A 200 12.68 -8.30 4.65
CA LEU A 200 12.88 -7.82 3.27
C LEU A 200 12.91 -8.98 2.26
N GLY A 201 13.45 -10.14 2.65
CA GLY A 201 13.55 -11.34 1.82
C GLY A 201 12.19 -11.97 1.48
N ILE A 202 11.25 -11.99 2.43
CA ILE A 202 9.90 -12.56 2.22
C ILE A 202 9.00 -11.56 1.48
N CYS A 203 9.04 -10.28 1.84
CA CYS A 203 8.22 -9.25 1.20
C CYS A 203 8.60 -9.02 -0.27
N SER A 204 9.90 -9.08 -0.61
CA SER A 204 10.37 -8.84 -1.98
C SER A 204 9.91 -9.93 -2.96
N ARG A 205 9.89 -11.21 -2.57
CA ARG A 205 9.43 -12.32 -3.43
C ARG A 205 7.98 -12.15 -3.89
N GLU A 206 7.08 -11.82 -2.97
CA GLU A 206 5.66 -11.61 -3.25
C GLU A 206 5.44 -10.35 -4.10
N LEU A 207 6.13 -9.25 -3.76
CA LEU A 207 6.08 -7.98 -4.49
C LEU A 207 6.54 -8.14 -5.94
N LEU A 208 7.65 -8.84 -6.16
CA LEU A 208 8.19 -9.11 -7.49
C LEU A 208 7.29 -10.03 -8.31
N ALA A 209 6.70 -11.06 -7.70
CA ALA A 209 5.80 -11.98 -8.39
C ALA A 209 4.48 -11.31 -8.78
N ARG A 210 3.96 -10.41 -7.92
CA ARG A 210 2.77 -9.59 -8.18
C ARG A 210 3.00 -8.64 -9.37
N GLY A 211 4.19 -8.08 -9.44
CA GLY A 211 4.67 -7.26 -10.53
C GLY A 211 4.37 -5.76 -10.40
N GLY A 212 5.25 -4.96 -10.98
CA GLY A 212 5.21 -3.50 -11.02
C GLY A 212 5.23 -2.96 -12.45
N GLU A 213 4.88 -1.69 -12.61
CA GLU A 213 5.00 -1.01 -13.91
C GLU A 213 6.36 -0.35 -14.00
N LEU A 214 7.20 -0.89 -14.88
CA LEU A 214 8.52 -0.35 -15.14
C LEU A 214 8.62 0.07 -16.60
N LEU A 215 9.38 1.13 -16.83
CA LEU A 215 9.75 1.54 -18.16
C LEU A 215 10.93 0.69 -18.61
N LYS A 216 10.83 0.11 -19.80
CA LYS A 216 11.82 -0.81 -20.36
C LYS A 216 12.43 -0.22 -21.61
N ARG A 217 13.76 -0.19 -21.70
CA ARG A 217 14.49 0.28 -22.89
C ARG A 217 14.57 -0.79 -23.97
N THR A 218 14.41 -0.42 -25.24
CA THR A 218 14.64 -1.30 -26.40
C THR A 218 16.11 -1.26 -26.78
N ARG A 219 16.54 -2.23 -27.60
CA ARG A 219 17.91 -2.23 -28.14
C ARG A 219 18.18 -1.03 -29.04
N LYS A 220 17.13 -0.41 -29.60
CA LYS A 220 17.20 0.81 -30.41
C LYS A 220 17.12 2.10 -29.58
N GLY A 221 16.95 2.00 -28.26
CA GLY A 221 16.84 3.14 -27.35
C GLY A 221 15.41 3.57 -26.98
N ASP A 222 14.38 3.08 -27.67
CA ASP A 222 12.99 3.42 -27.38
C ASP A 222 12.54 2.93 -26.00
N LEU A 223 11.56 3.63 -25.42
CA LEU A 223 11.09 3.34 -24.07
C LEU A 223 9.66 2.82 -24.09
N HIS A 224 9.43 1.71 -23.40
CA HIS A 224 8.14 1.04 -23.39
C HIS A 224 7.71 0.67 -21.99
N TRP A 225 6.52 1.14 -21.58
CA TRP A 225 5.92 0.70 -20.33
C TRP A 225 5.58 -0.79 -20.40
N LYS A 226 5.98 -1.52 -19.36
CA LYS A 226 5.67 -2.94 -19.17
C LYS A 226 5.19 -3.18 -17.75
N VAL A 227 4.21 -4.06 -17.61
CA VAL A 227 3.98 -4.73 -16.32
C VAL A 227 5.02 -5.85 -16.23
N VAL A 228 5.93 -5.71 -15.29
CA VAL A 228 7.07 -6.60 -15.05
C VAL A 228 6.80 -7.40 -13.79
N SER A 229 7.06 -8.70 -13.83
CA SER A 229 7.02 -9.57 -12.65
C SER A 229 8.19 -10.54 -12.70
N VAL A 230 8.85 -10.78 -11.58
CA VAL A 230 9.92 -11.78 -11.45
C VAL A 230 9.54 -12.80 -10.38
N TYR A 231 9.67 -14.09 -10.68
CA TYR A 231 9.24 -15.16 -9.79
C TYR A 231 10.02 -16.46 -10.04
N ILE A 232 10.09 -17.36 -9.07
CA ILE A 232 10.66 -18.71 -9.25
C ILE A 232 9.58 -19.64 -9.81
N ASN A 233 9.83 -20.33 -10.92
CA ASN A 233 8.89 -21.29 -11.50
C ASN A 233 8.95 -22.66 -10.79
N LYS A 234 8.10 -23.61 -11.22
CA LYS A 234 8.08 -24.97 -10.66
C LYS A 234 9.40 -25.75 -10.89
N MET A 235 10.20 -25.35 -11.86
CA MET A 235 11.51 -25.93 -12.17
C MET A 235 12.65 -25.25 -11.38
N GLY A 236 12.33 -24.42 -10.38
CA GLY A 236 13.34 -23.72 -9.58
C GLY A 236 14.01 -22.52 -10.29
N GLN A 237 13.63 -22.19 -11.53
CA GLN A 237 14.26 -21.11 -12.30
C GLN A 237 13.62 -19.75 -12.00
N VAL A 238 14.46 -18.71 -11.94
CA VAL A 238 13.99 -17.31 -11.85
C VAL A 238 13.48 -16.85 -13.22
N MET A 239 12.21 -16.47 -13.28
CA MET A 239 11.52 -16.08 -14.51
C MET A 239 11.15 -14.61 -14.51
N LEU A 240 11.62 -13.88 -15.52
CA LEU A 240 11.14 -12.54 -15.86
C LEU A 240 9.95 -12.65 -16.80
N LYS A 241 8.80 -12.09 -16.39
CA LYS A 241 7.59 -11.99 -17.20
C LYS A 241 7.25 -10.52 -17.42
N MET A 242 7.15 -10.13 -18.69
CA MET A 242 6.73 -8.79 -19.12
C MET A 242 5.42 -8.86 -19.87
N LYS A 243 4.55 -7.87 -19.65
CA LYS A 243 3.31 -7.68 -20.37
C LYS A 243 3.21 -6.26 -20.93
N SER A 244 2.77 -6.13 -22.18
CA SER A 244 2.42 -4.85 -22.80
C SER A 244 0.96 -4.47 -22.50
N ARG A 245 0.68 -3.19 -22.29
CA ARG A 245 -0.69 -2.64 -22.38
C ARG A 245 -0.96 -2.26 -23.84
N HIS A 246 -2.13 -2.63 -24.36
CA HIS A 246 -2.61 -2.17 -25.66
C HIS A 246 -3.73 -1.14 -25.43
N VAL A 247 -3.79 -0.12 -26.29
CA VAL A 247 -4.81 0.94 -26.27
C VAL A 247 -6.13 0.34 -26.74
N ALA A 248 -6.81 -0.37 -25.82
CA ALA A 248 -8.16 -0.96 -25.92
C ALA A 248 -8.48 -1.89 -24.71
N GLY A 249 -7.58 -2.04 -23.73
CA GLY A 249 -7.88 -2.74 -22.47
C GLY A 249 -7.77 -4.28 -22.52
N THR A 250 -7.76 -4.88 -23.71
CA THR A 250 -7.53 -6.33 -23.91
C THR A 250 -6.02 -6.59 -23.91
N VAL A 251 -5.47 -7.10 -22.82
CA VAL A 251 -4.02 -7.37 -22.65
C VAL A 251 -3.50 -8.28 -23.78
N THR A 252 -2.49 -7.86 -24.56
CA THR A 252 -2.27 -8.45 -25.90
C THR A 252 -0.86 -8.98 -26.22
N LYS A 253 0.19 -8.75 -25.40
CA LYS A 253 1.49 -9.45 -25.59
C LYS A 253 2.21 -9.74 -24.28
N LYS A 254 2.52 -11.03 -24.05
CA LYS A 254 3.25 -11.53 -22.87
C LYS A 254 4.53 -12.21 -23.31
N LYS A 255 5.66 -11.84 -22.71
CA LYS A 255 6.95 -12.50 -22.95
C LYS A 255 7.55 -12.95 -21.61
N LYS A 256 8.08 -14.18 -21.56
CA LYS A 256 8.81 -14.71 -20.41
C LYS A 256 10.24 -15.05 -20.82
N ASN A 257 11.21 -14.84 -19.94
CA ASN A 257 12.60 -15.25 -20.14
C ASN A 257 13.17 -15.69 -18.78
N VAL A 258 14.08 -16.65 -18.77
CA VAL A 258 14.84 -17.03 -17.57
C VAL A 258 15.83 -15.92 -17.27
N VAL A 259 15.91 -15.50 -16.00
CA VAL A 259 16.88 -14.51 -15.50
C VAL A 259 18.12 -15.24 -15.05
N LEU A 260 19.28 -14.73 -15.45
CA LEU A 260 20.58 -15.24 -15.07
C LEU A 260 21.23 -14.37 -13.99
N GLU A 261 21.05 -13.05 -14.09
CA GLU A 261 21.82 -12.08 -13.30
C GLU A 261 21.10 -10.74 -13.20
N VAL A 262 21.38 -10.01 -12.11
CA VAL A 262 20.95 -8.62 -11.89
C VAL A 262 22.18 -7.70 -12.04
N LEU A 263 22.06 -6.69 -12.89
CA LEU A 263 23.06 -5.63 -13.06
C LEU A 263 22.51 -4.36 -12.39
N LYS A 264 23.18 -3.89 -11.33
CA LYS A 264 22.74 -2.74 -10.53
C LYS A 264 23.30 -1.42 -11.05
N ASP A 265 24.51 -1.46 -11.60
CA ASP A 265 25.25 -0.26 -12.01
C ASP A 265 24.95 0.09 -13.47
N ILE A 266 23.72 0.48 -13.74
CA ILE A 266 23.31 0.94 -15.07
C ILE A 266 23.40 2.46 -15.12
N PRO A 267 24.17 3.03 -16.07
CA PRO A 267 24.27 4.48 -16.20
C PRO A 267 22.92 5.08 -16.55
N ALA A 268 22.73 6.34 -16.13
CA ALA A 268 21.53 7.08 -16.46
C ALA A 268 21.29 7.09 -17.97
N TRP A 269 20.06 6.80 -18.38
CA TRP A 269 19.73 6.82 -19.79
C TRP A 269 19.88 8.25 -20.36
N PRO A 270 20.38 8.40 -21.60
CA PRO A 270 20.58 9.71 -22.21
C PRO A 270 19.30 10.57 -22.18
N GLY A 271 19.45 11.84 -21.84
CA GLY A 271 18.36 12.82 -21.77
C GLY A 271 17.39 12.66 -20.59
N ARG A 272 17.52 11.64 -19.73
CA ARG A 272 16.62 11.46 -18.59
C ARG A 272 16.86 12.41 -17.43
N HIS A 273 18.09 12.90 -17.29
CA HIS A 273 18.45 13.89 -16.28
C HIS A 273 17.81 15.27 -16.54
N LEU A 274 17.35 15.54 -17.76
CA LEU A 274 16.68 16.79 -18.14
C LEU A 274 15.19 16.79 -17.78
N LEU A 275 14.63 15.64 -17.39
CA LEU A 275 13.23 15.54 -16.98
C LEU A 275 13.08 15.88 -15.50
N GLU A 276 11.92 16.40 -15.14
CA GLU A 276 11.56 16.63 -13.73
C GLU A 276 11.70 15.32 -12.92
N GLY A 277 12.39 15.41 -11.78
CA GLY A 277 12.76 14.27 -10.94
C GLY A 277 13.81 13.34 -11.54
N GLY A 278 14.54 13.78 -12.58
CA GLY A 278 15.56 13.00 -13.28
C GLY A 278 16.70 12.53 -12.36
N GLU A 279 17.10 13.33 -11.38
CA GLU A 279 18.13 13.00 -10.39
C GLU A 279 17.74 11.86 -9.43
N HIS A 280 16.44 11.64 -9.24
CA HIS A 280 15.92 10.58 -8.39
C HIS A 280 15.80 9.24 -9.11
N ARG A 281 15.77 9.23 -10.45
CA ARG A 281 15.63 8.01 -11.24
C ARG A 281 16.83 7.11 -11.05
N ARG A 282 16.56 5.81 -11.01
CA ARG A 282 17.56 4.75 -10.89
C ARG A 282 17.32 3.70 -11.95
N TYR A 283 18.36 2.99 -12.34
CA TYR A 283 18.30 2.07 -13.46
C TYR A 283 18.94 0.76 -13.06
N PHE A 284 18.36 -0.35 -13.51
CA PHE A 284 18.93 -1.67 -13.33
C PHE A 284 18.66 -2.49 -14.58
N ALA A 285 19.37 -3.60 -14.74
CA ALA A 285 19.13 -4.52 -15.83
C ALA A 285 19.09 -5.98 -15.39
N LEU A 286 18.38 -6.78 -16.15
CA LEU A 286 18.32 -8.23 -15.97
C LEU A 286 18.94 -8.91 -17.19
N LYS A 287 19.97 -9.72 -16.96
CA LYS A 287 20.52 -10.61 -17.98
C LYS A 287 19.62 -11.83 -18.10
N THR A 288 19.22 -12.16 -19.32
CA THR A 288 18.26 -13.24 -19.57
C THR A 288 18.72 -14.19 -20.66
N VAL A 289 18.33 -15.46 -20.53
CA VAL A 289 18.61 -16.50 -21.54
C VAL A 289 17.98 -16.12 -22.88
N GLY A 290 18.75 -16.18 -23.96
CA GLY A 290 18.32 -15.95 -25.35
C GLY A 290 17.98 -14.50 -25.72
N ARG A 291 17.54 -13.67 -24.76
CA ARG A 291 17.18 -12.27 -25.02
C ARG A 291 18.30 -11.28 -24.69
N GLY A 292 19.27 -11.68 -23.87
CA GLY A 292 20.36 -10.81 -23.42
C GLY A 292 19.90 -9.86 -22.30
N VAL A 293 20.51 -8.67 -22.26
CA VAL A 293 20.27 -7.67 -21.22
C VAL A 293 18.95 -6.92 -21.46
N VAL A 294 18.16 -6.72 -20.40
CA VAL A 294 16.93 -5.94 -20.41
C VAL A 294 17.01 -4.89 -19.31
N GLU A 295 17.11 -3.61 -19.71
CA GLU A 295 17.19 -2.48 -18.80
C GLU A 295 15.81 -1.94 -18.41
N PHE A 296 15.72 -1.47 -17.16
CA PHE A 296 14.54 -0.88 -16.56
C PHE A 296 14.88 0.42 -15.81
N GLU A 297 13.91 1.33 -15.76
CA GLU A 297 13.96 2.57 -14.98
C GLU A 297 13.03 2.45 -13.76
N CYS A 298 13.54 2.86 -12.61
CA CYS A 298 12.84 2.99 -11.34
C CYS A 298 12.68 4.47 -10.99
N LYS A 299 11.60 4.80 -10.27
CA LYS A 299 11.26 6.19 -9.91
C LYS A 299 12.18 6.77 -8.83
N ASN A 300 12.70 5.92 -7.94
CA ASN A 300 13.53 6.33 -6.81
C ASN A 300 14.41 5.16 -6.33
N GLN A 301 15.30 5.46 -5.38
CA GLN A 301 16.21 4.49 -4.76
C GLN A 301 15.46 3.30 -4.14
N ARG A 302 14.36 3.55 -3.44
CA ARG A 302 13.58 2.49 -2.78
C ARG A 302 13.04 1.47 -3.77
N GLU A 303 12.46 1.91 -4.89
CA GLU A 303 11.97 1.00 -5.92
C GLU A 303 13.12 0.21 -6.55
N HIS A 304 14.25 0.86 -6.80
CA HIS A 304 15.46 0.22 -7.28
C HIS A 304 15.96 -0.89 -6.35
N ASP A 305 16.01 -0.64 -5.05
CA ASP A 305 16.48 -1.62 -4.06
C ASP A 305 15.53 -2.82 -3.96
N VAL A 306 14.21 -2.57 -3.95
CA VAL A 306 13.20 -3.64 -3.98
C VAL A 306 13.39 -4.56 -5.18
N TRP A 307 13.60 -4.00 -6.37
CA TRP A 307 13.82 -4.80 -7.58
C TRP A 307 15.14 -5.53 -7.58
N THR A 308 16.24 -4.84 -7.31
CA THR A 308 17.58 -5.42 -7.43
C THR A 308 17.88 -6.42 -6.34
N GLN A 309 17.64 -6.08 -5.08
CA GLN A 309 17.88 -6.98 -3.94
C GLN A 309 16.92 -8.17 -3.99
N GLY A 310 15.65 -7.93 -4.31
CA GLY A 310 14.66 -8.99 -4.41
C GLY A 310 14.99 -10.00 -5.51
N VAL A 311 15.39 -9.56 -6.71
CA VAL A 311 15.76 -10.49 -7.78
C VAL A 311 17.07 -11.22 -7.44
N SER A 312 18.04 -10.53 -6.84
CA SER A 312 19.27 -11.17 -6.34
C SER A 312 18.95 -12.31 -5.36
N ARG A 313 18.03 -12.07 -4.41
CA ARG A 313 17.60 -13.10 -3.46
C ARG A 313 16.92 -14.29 -4.13
N LEU A 314 16.08 -14.04 -5.15
CA LEU A 314 15.46 -15.14 -5.90
C LEU A 314 16.49 -16.00 -6.64
N LEU A 315 17.56 -15.39 -7.17
CA LEU A 315 18.65 -16.11 -7.81
C LEU A 315 19.42 -16.98 -6.81
N THR A 316 19.72 -16.45 -5.62
CA THR A 316 20.34 -17.24 -4.53
C THR A 316 19.48 -18.45 -4.14
N ILE A 317 18.17 -18.25 -3.93
CA ILE A 317 17.23 -19.33 -3.59
C ILE A 317 17.15 -20.39 -4.71
N ALA A 318 17.20 -19.96 -5.97
CA ALA A 318 17.19 -20.87 -7.11
C ALA A 318 18.48 -21.72 -7.18
N ALA A 319 19.64 -21.11 -6.90
CA ALA A 319 20.92 -21.80 -6.87
C ALA A 319 20.98 -22.84 -5.74
N GLU A 320 20.53 -22.50 -4.53
CA GLU A 320 20.49 -23.42 -3.39
C GLU A 320 19.63 -24.66 -3.65
N ARG A 321 18.49 -24.51 -4.35
CA ARG A 321 17.63 -25.66 -4.70
C ARG A 321 18.31 -26.60 -5.69
N ASN A 322 19.03 -26.06 -6.67
CA ASN A 322 19.71 -26.90 -7.66
C ASN A 322 20.85 -27.71 -7.02
N ASN A 323 21.52 -27.17 -6.00
CA ASN A 323 22.60 -27.89 -5.30
C ASN A 323 22.09 -29.03 -4.41
N LYS A 324 20.86 -28.95 -3.88
CA LYS A 324 20.25 -30.01 -3.04
C LYS A 324 19.77 -31.24 -3.83
N HIS A 325 19.74 -31.17 -5.15
CA HIS A 325 19.35 -32.29 -6.01
C HIS A 325 20.56 -33.02 -6.63
N ILE A 326 21.78 -32.63 -6.27
CA ILE A 326 23.04 -33.20 -6.79
C ILE A 326 23.78 -34.01 -5.69
N ILE A 327 23.23 -34.07 -4.48
CA ILE A 327 23.70 -34.91 -3.37
C ILE A 327 22.67 -36.03 -3.17
#